data_AF-A0AAN6PVP5-F1
#
_entry.id   AF-A0AAN6PVP5-F1
#
_cell.length_a   1.000
_cell.length_b   1.000
_cell.length_c   1.000
_cell.angle_alpha   90.00
_cell.angle_beta   90.00
_cell.angle_gamma   90.00
#
_symmetry.space_group_name_H-M   'P 1'
#
loop_
_entity.id
_entity.type
_entity.pdbx_description
1 polymer ?
#
loop_
_entity_poly.entity_id
_entity_poly.type
_entity_poly.pdbx_seq_one_letter_code
_entity_poly.pdbx_strand_id
1 'polypeptide(L)'
;MSRLSIECNSAPSRNQDPMPSDHPSSSVPGSEHSSEASNWEAGEESEDESEKDTDLVPSPTGLKYNVSRLSPRTRRVVKGVFNQAASSDPPQITLELCGIRKEGTEGDGIFYAFQMHEVVPCSVRIGARDSGRFAAPRCECPDARYRQVRPCKHLIWLFDRISKQTLFDHDPDTALTLTELGYAEELGDPFEQISQSRLDVLADSLRCDTSEPDSDTVSPNPARVREAREMVAAVAGIQPCELDDYRPDLETSYDPNALIRRGDLGATLFSLILASHSLAEWVRSELDPSDPAVNPFRKIQHRVDRIIQELDAQSEAQRDEAAAEAYQRRGEKGVEGPRDASWACDQIRHCVTKIERLVSRGAGPLPEWARSSAARALVSILKAVIHNRELYARLIGDTTDGSSSSNSSSNSSSNSNSSSNSSSFVYSALDMLADQSQYVDALEECLDLIGVYGAPPSYVANLRGLVTRMRSHKPETTTAAATGAASGTRAPRCETPPLTQPAAAAGGGAPPHAESSRSGGGGQFLSPELPGGSMGGGRGGGGGGRGRGSGRGSKRSAPRSSPQDSSRGARKRARGA
;
A
#
# COMPACT_ATOMS: atom_id res chain seq x y z
N MET A 1 0.68 -37.92 -49.45
CA MET A 1 0.16 -39.25 -49.04
C MET A 1 0.56 -39.42 -47.58
N SER A 2 -0.29 -39.74 -46.60
CA SER A 2 -1.77 -39.89 -46.54
C SER A 2 -2.18 -39.50 -45.10
N ARG A 3 -3.36 -38.94 -44.77
CA ARG A 3 -4.75 -39.43 -44.92
C ARG A 3 -5.03 -40.81 -44.29
N LEU A 4 -5.50 -40.76 -43.03
CA LEU A 4 -6.50 -41.63 -42.38
C LEU A 4 -7.32 -40.68 -41.48
N SER A 5 -8.66 -40.56 -41.44
CA SER A 5 -9.82 -41.44 -41.75
C SER A 5 -10.23 -42.39 -40.63
N ILE A 6 -11.32 -42.04 -39.93
CA ILE A 6 -12.19 -42.96 -39.19
C ILE A 6 -13.66 -42.59 -39.48
N GLU A 7 -14.33 -43.46 -40.22
CA GLU A 7 -15.78 -43.64 -40.36
C GLU A 7 -16.01 -45.17 -40.16
N CYS A 8 -17.17 -45.76 -39.87
CA CYS A 8 -18.55 -45.27 -39.76
C CYS A 8 -19.44 -46.31 -39.03
N ASN A 9 -20.72 -45.96 -38.78
CA ASN A 9 -21.88 -46.87 -38.60
C ASN A 9 -21.95 -47.71 -37.29
N SER A 10 -23.10 -48.22 -36.83
CA SER A 10 -24.42 -48.38 -37.49
C SER A 10 -25.62 -48.11 -36.56
N ALA A 11 -26.80 -47.90 -37.15
CA ALA A 11 -28.11 -47.92 -36.48
C ALA A 11 -29.14 -48.72 -37.33
N PRO A 12 -30.26 -49.15 -36.72
CA PRO A 12 -31.58 -49.12 -37.38
C PRO A 12 -32.66 -48.46 -36.48
N SER A 13 -33.56 -47.59 -36.98
CA SER A 13 -34.82 -47.88 -37.74
C SER A 13 -35.93 -48.57 -36.92
N ARG A 14 -37.24 -48.23 -37.00
CA ARG A 14 -37.98 -47.36 -37.95
C ARG A 14 -39.45 -47.04 -37.49
N ASN A 15 -40.11 -46.09 -38.18
CA ASN A 15 -41.56 -45.82 -38.36
C ASN A 15 -42.09 -44.58 -37.59
N GLN A 16 -42.67 -43.51 -38.21
CA GLN A 16 -43.75 -43.32 -39.22
C GLN A 16 -45.18 -43.43 -38.62
N ASP A 17 -46.20 -42.58 -38.88
CA ASP A 17 -46.46 -41.26 -39.55
C ASP A 17 -47.90 -40.78 -39.08
N PRO A 18 -48.58 -39.64 -39.45
CA PRO A 18 -48.27 -38.47 -40.31
C PRO A 18 -48.62 -37.05 -39.69
N MET A 19 -49.67 -36.36 -40.19
CA MET A 19 -50.25 -34.98 -39.96
C MET A 19 -51.76 -35.01 -40.40
N PRO A 20 -52.70 -33.99 -40.32
CA PRO A 20 -52.54 -32.53 -40.67
C PRO A 20 -53.51 -31.44 -40.06
N SER A 21 -53.27 -30.15 -40.43
CA SER A 21 -54.21 -28.96 -40.47
C SER A 21 -54.79 -28.39 -39.14
N ASP A 22 -55.17 -27.10 -38.99
CA ASP A 22 -55.43 -25.99 -39.95
C ASP A 22 -55.18 -24.53 -39.39
N HIS A 23 -55.40 -23.49 -40.22
CA HIS A 23 -55.11 -22.03 -40.04
C HIS A 23 -56.12 -21.18 -39.17
N PRO A 24 -56.04 -19.81 -39.00
CA PRO A 24 -54.96 -18.79 -39.13
C PRO A 24 -54.87 -17.66 -38.02
N SER A 25 -53.77 -16.87 -38.05
CA SER A 25 -53.60 -15.40 -37.76
C SER A 25 -54.06 -14.69 -36.47
N SER A 26 -53.11 -14.00 -35.76
CA SER A 26 -53.21 -12.56 -35.40
C SER A 26 -51.92 -11.90 -34.85
N SER A 27 -51.52 -10.77 -35.43
CA SER A 27 -50.92 -9.55 -34.81
C SER A 27 -49.61 -9.54 -33.98
N VAL A 28 -48.52 -9.10 -34.65
CA VAL A 28 -47.44 -8.12 -34.25
C VAL A 28 -46.58 -8.28 -32.96
N PRO A 29 -45.32 -7.73 -32.93
CA PRO A 29 -44.26 -8.21 -32.03
C PRO A 29 -44.00 -7.35 -30.76
N GLY A 30 -43.29 -7.93 -29.80
CA GLY A 30 -42.79 -7.24 -28.60
C GLY A 30 -41.51 -7.83 -28.01
N SER A 31 -40.39 -7.12 -28.22
CA SER A 31 -39.14 -7.08 -27.45
C SER A 31 -38.61 -8.35 -26.74
N GLU A 32 -37.61 -8.99 -27.34
CA GLU A 32 -36.67 -9.88 -26.64
C GLU A 32 -35.71 -9.06 -25.75
N HIS A 33 -36.18 -8.64 -24.57
CA HIS A 33 -35.29 -8.09 -23.54
C HIS A 33 -34.56 -9.23 -22.82
N SER A 34 -33.35 -9.54 -23.30
CA SER A 34 -32.39 -10.42 -22.61
C SER A 34 -31.85 -9.72 -21.35
N SER A 35 -32.64 -9.73 -20.29
CA SER A 35 -32.31 -9.11 -19.00
C SER A 35 -31.36 -10.00 -18.19
N GLU A 36 -30.06 -9.77 -18.31
CA GLU A 36 -29.09 -10.19 -17.28
C GLU A 36 -29.33 -9.35 -16.01
N ALA A 37 -30.36 -9.72 -15.25
CA ALA A 37 -30.73 -9.08 -14.00
C ALA A 37 -29.67 -9.40 -12.93
N SER A 38 -28.85 -8.40 -12.59
CA SER A 38 -27.84 -8.54 -11.55
C SER A 38 -28.50 -8.85 -10.20
N ASN A 39 -28.11 -9.99 -9.61
CA ASN A 39 -28.74 -10.65 -8.46
C ASN A 39 -28.63 -9.87 -7.13
N TRP A 40 -29.37 -8.76 -7.00
CA TRP A 40 -29.36 -7.88 -5.82
C TRP A 40 -30.76 -7.41 -5.34
N GLU A 41 -31.84 -7.83 -6.00
CA GLU A 41 -33.22 -7.61 -5.54
C GLU A 41 -34.02 -8.93 -5.61
N ALA A 42 -35.02 -9.09 -4.74
CA ALA A 42 -35.85 -10.29 -4.57
C ALA A 42 -35.14 -11.57 -4.08
N GLY A 43 -34.49 -11.49 -2.91
CA GLY A 43 -34.55 -12.60 -1.95
C GLY A 43 -35.78 -12.43 -1.07
N GLU A 44 -36.80 -13.26 -1.25
CA GLU A 44 -38.01 -13.25 -0.39
C GLU A 44 -37.72 -13.87 0.99
N GLU A 45 -38.59 -13.58 1.96
CA GLU A 45 -38.30 -13.69 3.39
C GLU A 45 -38.13 -15.15 3.88
N SER A 46 -36.88 -15.53 4.18
CA SER A 46 -36.62 -16.63 5.12
C SER A 46 -36.68 -16.08 6.55
N GLU A 47 -37.84 -16.17 7.19
CA GLU A 47 -38.06 -15.78 8.59
C GLU A 47 -37.36 -16.75 9.57
N ASP A 48 -36.03 -16.74 9.64
CA ASP A 48 -35.28 -17.46 10.68
C ASP A 48 -34.02 -16.69 11.14
N GLU A 49 -33.75 -16.82 12.45
CA GLU A 49 -32.74 -16.09 13.24
C GLU A 49 -32.83 -14.55 13.27
N SER A 50 -32.99 -14.00 14.48
CA SER A 50 -33.05 -12.55 14.69
C SER A 50 -31.66 -11.93 14.79
N GLU A 51 -31.07 -11.62 13.63
CA GLU A 51 -30.01 -10.60 13.56
C GLU A 51 -30.53 -9.29 14.17
N LYS A 52 -30.14 -9.04 15.42
CA LYS A 52 -30.32 -7.73 16.05
C LYS A 52 -29.66 -6.70 15.14
N ASP A 53 -30.39 -5.65 14.73
CA ASP A 53 -29.83 -4.53 13.94
C ASP A 53 -28.79 -3.79 14.78
N THR A 54 -27.60 -4.37 14.83
CA THR A 54 -26.46 -3.87 15.57
C THR A 54 -25.82 -2.78 14.75
N ASP A 55 -25.67 -1.62 15.37
CA ASP A 55 -24.93 -0.51 14.79
C ASP A 55 -23.41 -0.71 14.85
N LEU A 56 -22.93 -1.86 15.32
CA LEU A 56 -21.52 -2.25 15.31
C LEU A 56 -21.28 -3.21 14.14
N VAL A 57 -20.55 -2.76 13.13
CA VAL A 57 -20.25 -3.53 11.91
C VAL A 57 -18.74 -3.79 11.83
N PRO A 58 -18.27 -5.05 11.71
CA PRO A 58 -16.87 -5.33 11.44
C PRO A 58 -16.52 -4.96 10.00
N SER A 59 -15.31 -4.45 9.76
CA SER A 59 -14.79 -4.17 8.43
C SER A 59 -13.81 -5.25 7.92
N PRO A 60 -13.52 -5.30 6.61
CA PRO A 60 -12.54 -6.23 6.04
C PRO A 60 -11.10 -6.03 6.50
N THR A 61 -10.75 -4.88 7.12
CA THR A 61 -9.47 -4.73 7.81
C THR A 61 -9.48 -5.26 9.25
N GLY A 62 -10.61 -5.74 9.76
CA GLY A 62 -10.78 -6.12 11.15
C GLY A 62 -10.84 -4.93 12.11
N LEU A 63 -11.28 -3.75 11.64
CA LEU A 63 -11.72 -2.66 12.49
C LEU A 63 -13.22 -2.82 12.78
N LYS A 64 -13.70 -2.30 13.90
CA LYS A 64 -15.13 -2.31 14.26
C LYS A 64 -15.67 -0.90 14.11
N TYR A 65 -16.78 -0.73 13.41
CA TYR A 65 -17.37 0.59 13.15
C TYR A 65 -18.76 0.73 13.76
N ASN A 66 -18.96 1.79 14.54
CA ASN A 66 -20.26 2.25 15.00
C ASN A 66 -20.91 3.13 13.93
N VAL A 67 -22.04 2.68 13.39
CA VAL A 67 -22.81 3.34 12.32
C VAL A 67 -24.10 4.01 12.80
N SER A 68 -24.40 3.99 14.11
CA SER A 68 -25.67 4.48 14.70
C SER A 68 -26.02 5.92 14.36
N ARG A 69 -25.01 6.77 14.14
CA ARG A 69 -25.20 8.19 13.77
C ARG A 69 -25.60 8.39 12.30
N LEU A 70 -25.56 7.35 11.47
CA LEU A 70 -25.75 7.43 10.01
C LEU A 70 -27.20 7.17 9.58
N SER A 71 -27.61 7.75 8.46
CA SER A 71 -28.97 7.57 7.92
C SER A 71 -29.28 6.08 7.65
N PRO A 72 -30.55 5.63 7.73
CA PRO A 72 -30.92 4.24 7.39
C PRO A 72 -30.65 3.82 5.93
N ARG A 73 -30.38 4.76 5.02
CA ARG A 73 -29.85 4.47 3.68
C ARG A 73 -28.34 4.24 3.74
N THR A 74 -27.62 5.09 4.47
CA THR A 74 -26.17 5.00 4.66
C THR A 74 -25.77 3.75 5.45
N ARG A 75 -26.45 3.40 6.55
CA ARG A 75 -26.17 2.19 7.35
C ARG A 75 -26.21 0.92 6.49
N ARG A 76 -27.20 0.80 5.59
CA ARG A 76 -27.29 -0.31 4.61
C ARG A 76 -26.14 -0.32 3.60
N VAL A 77 -25.68 0.83 3.13
CA VAL A 77 -24.52 0.91 2.22
C VAL A 77 -23.23 0.50 2.93
N VAL A 78 -23.01 0.91 4.18
CA VAL A 78 -21.85 0.50 4.97
C VAL A 78 -21.86 -1.01 5.25
N LYS A 79 -23.00 -1.54 5.74
CA LYS A 79 -23.18 -2.99 5.95
C LYS A 79 -22.95 -3.78 4.65
N GLY A 80 -23.50 -3.34 3.53
CA GLY A 80 -23.27 -3.98 2.22
C GLY A 80 -21.79 -4.02 1.81
N VAL A 81 -21.07 -2.90 1.93
CA VAL A 81 -19.65 -2.79 1.54
C VAL A 81 -18.74 -3.67 2.40
N PHE A 82 -19.00 -3.74 3.72
CA PHE A 82 -18.19 -4.57 4.61
C PHE A 82 -18.55 -6.06 4.53
N ASN A 83 -19.83 -6.41 4.34
CA ASN A 83 -20.26 -7.80 4.20
C ASN A 83 -19.80 -8.42 2.85
N GLN A 84 -19.81 -7.65 1.75
CA GLN A 84 -19.37 -8.16 0.44
C GLN A 84 -17.90 -8.63 0.44
N ALA A 85 -17.03 -7.91 1.15
CA ALA A 85 -15.61 -8.27 1.27
C ALA A 85 -15.32 -9.35 2.33
N ALA A 86 -16.36 -10.08 2.77
CA ALA A 86 -16.24 -11.37 3.47
C ALA A 86 -16.65 -12.57 2.59
N SER A 87 -17.06 -12.35 1.35
CA SER A 87 -17.25 -13.41 0.35
C SER A 87 -15.91 -13.91 -0.21
N SER A 88 -15.93 -15.09 -0.85
CA SER A 88 -14.76 -15.69 -1.52
C SER A 88 -14.46 -15.07 -2.90
N ASP A 89 -15.18 -14.01 -3.29
CA ASP A 89 -15.06 -13.37 -4.59
C ASP A 89 -13.83 -12.43 -4.64
N PRO A 90 -13.18 -12.26 -5.80
CA PRO A 90 -12.10 -11.28 -5.95
C PRO A 90 -12.60 -9.87 -5.61
N PRO A 91 -11.78 -9.02 -4.96
CA PRO A 91 -12.25 -7.76 -4.41
C PRO A 91 -12.73 -6.81 -5.51
N GLN A 92 -14.03 -6.47 -5.46
CA GLN A 92 -14.68 -5.59 -6.43
C GLN A 92 -14.04 -4.20 -6.50
N ILE A 93 -13.41 -3.74 -5.42
CA ILE A 93 -12.70 -2.46 -5.35
C ILE A 93 -11.23 -2.73 -5.09
N THR A 94 -10.38 -2.24 -5.98
CA THR A 94 -8.92 -2.19 -5.80
C THR A 94 -8.43 -0.73 -5.91
N LEU A 95 -7.23 -0.45 -5.41
CA LEU A 95 -6.57 0.84 -5.52
C LEU A 95 -5.35 0.69 -6.45
N GLU A 96 -5.34 1.41 -7.56
CA GLU A 96 -4.26 1.33 -8.55
C GLU A 96 -3.19 2.39 -8.27
N LEU A 97 -3.59 3.66 -8.35
CA LEU A 97 -2.67 4.79 -8.28
C LEU A 97 -3.00 5.67 -7.08
N CYS A 98 -1.96 6.27 -6.52
CA CYS A 98 -2.04 7.31 -5.52
C CYS A 98 -1.09 8.45 -5.89
N GLY A 99 -1.39 9.70 -5.55
CA GLY A 99 -0.49 10.81 -5.87
C GLY A 99 -0.99 12.17 -5.40
N ILE A 100 -0.08 13.03 -4.93
CA ILE A 100 -0.42 14.43 -4.63
C ILE A 100 -0.56 15.21 -5.94
N ARG A 101 -1.59 16.06 -6.01
CA ARG A 101 -1.89 17.00 -7.11
C ARG A 101 -2.15 18.40 -6.55
N LYS A 102 -2.10 19.39 -7.45
CA LYS A 102 -2.42 20.80 -7.25
C LYS A 102 -3.37 21.20 -8.38
N GLU A 103 -4.31 22.11 -8.15
CA GLU A 103 -5.17 22.61 -9.23
C GLU A 103 -5.25 24.14 -9.23
N GLY A 104 -5.48 24.72 -10.42
CA GLY A 104 -5.58 26.16 -10.63
C GLY A 104 -4.24 26.92 -10.65
N THR A 105 -4.16 27.95 -11.50
CA THR A 105 -3.02 28.89 -11.56
C THR A 105 -3.00 29.90 -10.41
N GLU A 106 -4.08 29.99 -9.63
CA GLU A 106 -4.25 30.93 -8.52
C GLU A 106 -4.15 30.25 -7.14
N GLY A 107 -3.76 28.97 -7.08
CA GLY A 107 -3.51 28.23 -5.84
C GLY A 107 -4.73 27.54 -5.25
N ASP A 108 -5.56 26.90 -6.10
CA ASP A 108 -6.88 26.33 -5.75
C ASP A 108 -6.78 24.94 -5.08
N GLY A 109 -5.93 24.86 -4.05
CA GLY A 109 -5.77 23.71 -3.17
C GLY A 109 -4.73 22.67 -3.59
N ILE A 110 -4.11 22.06 -2.57
CA ILE A 110 -3.33 20.82 -2.70
C ILE A 110 -4.22 19.67 -2.20
N PHE A 111 -4.18 18.53 -2.89
CA PHE A 111 -4.92 17.34 -2.48
C PHE A 111 -4.17 16.04 -2.82
N TYR A 112 -4.43 15.01 -2.01
CA TYR A 112 -4.13 13.62 -2.34
C TYR A 112 -5.20 13.12 -3.31
N ALA A 113 -4.78 12.55 -4.43
CA ALA A 113 -5.61 11.87 -5.39
C ALA A 113 -5.37 10.35 -5.33
N PHE A 114 -6.44 9.57 -5.46
CA PHE A 114 -6.42 8.11 -5.43
C PHE A 114 -7.27 7.58 -6.60
N GLN A 115 -6.73 6.71 -7.44
CA GLN A 115 -7.43 6.05 -8.53
C GLN A 115 -7.80 4.63 -8.12
N MET A 116 -9.09 4.34 -8.14
CA MET A 116 -9.68 3.09 -7.67
C MET A 116 -10.35 2.36 -8.83
N HIS A 117 -10.15 1.05 -8.95
CA HIS A 117 -10.66 0.23 -10.06
C HIS A 117 -11.74 -0.74 -9.58
N GLU A 118 -12.83 -0.81 -10.34
CA GLU A 118 -13.94 -1.77 -10.20
C GLU A 118 -14.33 -2.28 -11.60
N VAL A 119 -15.42 -1.79 -12.19
CA VAL A 119 -15.78 -1.98 -13.62
C VAL A 119 -15.38 -0.75 -14.43
N VAL A 120 -15.32 0.41 -13.78
CA VAL A 120 -14.88 1.71 -14.32
C VAL A 120 -14.13 2.44 -13.21
N PRO A 121 -12.99 3.11 -13.48
CA PRO A 121 -12.26 3.82 -12.43
C PRO A 121 -13.06 4.94 -11.75
N CYS A 122 -12.91 5.09 -10.43
CA CYS A 122 -13.25 6.33 -9.70
C CYS A 122 -11.97 7.07 -9.31
N SER A 123 -12.00 8.40 -9.35
CA SER A 123 -11.00 9.23 -8.65
C SER A 123 -11.54 9.65 -7.28
N VAL A 124 -10.76 9.48 -6.21
CA VAL A 124 -11.00 10.11 -4.90
C VAL A 124 -10.02 11.27 -4.73
N ARG A 125 -10.50 12.40 -4.20
CA ARG A 125 -9.68 13.57 -3.81
C ARG A 125 -9.90 13.91 -2.34
N ILE A 126 -8.80 14.16 -1.63
CA ILE A 126 -8.73 14.54 -0.22
C ILE A 126 -7.79 15.75 -0.11
N GLY A 127 -8.33 16.95 0.12
CA GLY A 127 -7.57 18.18 0.29
C GLY A 127 -7.59 18.71 1.72
N ALA A 128 -6.68 19.65 2.01
CA ALA A 128 -6.60 20.33 3.31
C ALA A 128 -7.88 21.14 3.58
N ARG A 129 -8.17 21.46 4.85
CA ARG A 129 -9.45 22.10 5.26
C ARG A 129 -9.66 23.52 4.69
N ASP A 130 -8.60 24.13 4.18
CA ASP A 130 -8.58 25.44 3.50
C ASP A 130 -8.59 25.33 1.96
N SER A 131 -8.45 24.13 1.39
CA SER A 131 -8.40 23.85 -0.06
C SER A 131 -9.74 24.03 -0.82
N GLY A 132 -10.61 24.91 -0.31
CA GLY A 132 -11.87 25.33 -0.93
C GLY A 132 -12.77 24.15 -1.27
N ARG A 133 -12.82 23.80 -2.56
CA ARG A 133 -13.62 22.67 -3.06
C ARG A 133 -13.16 21.31 -2.54
N PHE A 134 -11.89 21.14 -2.17
CA PHE A 134 -11.33 19.85 -1.72
C PHE A 134 -11.24 19.69 -0.20
N ALA A 135 -11.72 20.68 0.57
CA ALA A 135 -11.78 20.70 2.04
C ALA A 135 -12.68 19.62 2.70
N ALA A 136 -13.28 18.73 1.90
CA ALA A 136 -13.92 17.51 2.34
C ALA A 136 -13.70 16.42 1.27
N PRO A 137 -13.56 15.13 1.66
CA PRO A 137 -13.34 14.03 0.70
C PRO A 137 -14.44 13.89 -0.36
N ARG A 138 -14.05 13.56 -1.61
CA ARG A 138 -14.97 13.33 -2.74
C ARG A 138 -14.52 12.15 -3.59
N CYS A 139 -15.44 11.31 -4.08
CA CYS A 139 -15.19 10.38 -5.21
C CYS A 139 -16.00 10.84 -6.42
N GLU A 140 -15.40 10.83 -7.61
CA GLU A 140 -16.07 11.05 -8.89
C GLU A 140 -16.73 9.75 -9.40
N CYS A 141 -17.73 9.26 -8.67
CA CYS A 141 -18.33 7.94 -8.92
C CYS A 141 -18.89 7.82 -10.35
N PRO A 142 -18.38 6.89 -11.18
CA PRO A 142 -18.94 6.66 -12.52
C PRO A 142 -20.38 6.13 -12.42
N ASP A 143 -20.65 5.21 -11.49
CA ASP A 143 -21.98 4.65 -11.25
C ASP A 143 -22.96 5.71 -10.67
N ALA A 144 -24.01 5.99 -11.45
CA ALA A 144 -25.08 6.93 -11.11
C ALA A 144 -25.82 6.59 -9.80
N ARG A 145 -25.93 5.30 -9.44
CA ARG A 145 -26.59 4.83 -8.20
C ARG A 145 -25.93 5.41 -6.95
N TYR A 146 -24.61 5.60 -6.99
CA TYR A 146 -23.82 6.09 -5.87
C TYR A 146 -23.49 7.59 -5.93
N ARG A 147 -23.68 8.29 -7.06
CA ARG A 147 -23.42 9.75 -7.17
C ARG A 147 -24.26 10.59 -6.18
N GLN A 148 -25.46 10.11 -5.83
CA GLN A 148 -26.36 10.76 -4.87
C GLN A 148 -26.20 10.25 -3.43
N VAL A 149 -25.34 9.25 -3.20
CA VAL A 149 -25.13 8.64 -1.87
C VAL A 149 -23.85 9.21 -1.26
N ARG A 150 -23.98 9.80 -0.07
CA ARG A 150 -22.85 10.29 0.73
C ARG A 150 -22.86 9.63 2.11
N PRO A 151 -21.74 9.06 2.57
CA PRO A 151 -20.54 8.72 1.78
C PRO A 151 -20.85 7.61 0.76
N CYS A 152 -20.07 7.55 -0.32
CA CYS A 152 -20.17 6.45 -1.30
C CYS A 152 -19.26 5.27 -0.89
N LYS A 153 -19.48 4.09 -1.49
CA LYS A 153 -18.72 2.87 -1.17
C LYS A 153 -17.21 3.02 -1.28
N HIS A 154 -16.73 3.77 -2.27
CA HIS A 154 -15.30 4.01 -2.49
C HIS A 154 -14.65 4.80 -1.35
N LEU A 155 -15.35 5.79 -0.78
CA LEU A 155 -14.85 6.53 0.39
C LEU A 155 -14.80 5.63 1.63
N ILE A 156 -15.87 4.85 1.88
CA ILE A 156 -15.94 3.91 3.02
C ILE A 156 -14.79 2.88 2.94
N TRP A 157 -14.58 2.26 1.77
CA TRP A 157 -13.51 1.30 1.53
C TRP A 157 -12.12 1.93 1.68
N LEU A 158 -11.89 3.11 1.10
CA LEU A 158 -10.59 3.76 1.15
C LEU A 158 -10.24 4.20 2.59
N PHE A 159 -11.21 4.71 3.33
CA PHE A 159 -10.98 5.14 4.71
C PHE A 159 -10.86 3.99 5.71
N ASP A 160 -11.50 2.84 5.50
CA ASP A 160 -11.18 1.61 6.24
C ASP A 160 -9.69 1.23 6.06
N ARG A 161 -9.22 1.22 4.80
CA ARG A 161 -7.81 0.94 4.48
C ARG A 161 -6.84 1.98 5.05
N ILE A 162 -7.16 3.29 4.97
CA ILE A 162 -6.33 4.37 5.55
C ILE A 162 -6.31 4.27 7.08
N SER A 163 -7.48 4.21 7.74
CA SER A 163 -7.58 4.10 9.20
C SER A 163 -6.77 2.91 9.74
N LYS A 164 -6.76 1.76 9.06
CA LYS A 164 -5.94 0.59 9.46
C LYS A 164 -4.42 0.85 9.45
N GLN A 165 -3.96 1.83 8.66
CA GLN A 165 -2.55 2.14 8.47
C GLN A 165 -2.09 3.46 9.10
N THR A 166 -3.01 4.28 9.64
CA THR A 166 -2.73 5.55 10.33
C THR A 166 -3.19 5.62 11.79
N LEU A 167 -4.22 4.85 12.20
CA LEU A 167 -4.69 4.82 13.59
C LEU A 167 -3.83 3.89 14.45
N PHE A 168 -2.54 4.22 14.59
CA PHE A 168 -1.56 3.39 15.30
C PHE A 168 -1.88 3.17 16.76
N ASP A 169 -2.54 4.13 17.42
CA ASP A 169 -2.91 4.06 18.84
C ASP A 169 -4.36 3.67 19.12
N HIS A 170 -5.13 3.37 18.08
CA HIS A 170 -6.48 2.83 18.28
C HIS A 170 -6.44 1.39 18.81
N ASP A 171 -7.39 1.09 19.70
CA ASP A 171 -7.66 -0.24 20.19
C ASP A 171 -8.70 -0.94 19.28
N PRO A 172 -8.34 -1.95 18.47
CA PRO A 172 -9.28 -2.58 17.54
C PRO A 172 -10.46 -3.35 18.18
N ASP A 173 -10.53 -3.48 19.51
CA ASP A 173 -11.74 -3.94 20.19
C ASP A 173 -12.73 -2.80 20.50
N THR A 174 -12.23 -1.58 20.69
CA THR A 174 -13.01 -0.33 20.70
C THR A 174 -13.52 -0.02 19.29
N ALA A 175 -14.80 0.32 19.17
CA ALA A 175 -15.41 0.66 17.88
C ALA A 175 -15.13 2.12 17.48
N LEU A 176 -14.76 2.32 16.21
CA LEU A 176 -14.59 3.61 15.55
C LEU A 176 -15.94 4.21 15.15
N THR A 177 -16.13 5.51 15.29
CA THR A 177 -17.40 6.18 14.97
C THR A 177 -17.40 6.65 13.51
N LEU A 178 -18.22 6.04 12.66
CA LEU A 178 -18.20 6.36 11.24
C LEU A 178 -18.96 7.66 10.95
N THR A 179 -18.30 8.63 10.30
CA THR A 179 -18.86 9.95 9.97
C THR A 179 -19.72 9.94 8.69
N GLU A 180 -20.54 10.97 8.49
CA GLU A 180 -21.29 11.21 7.24
C GLU A 180 -20.38 11.44 6.01
N LEU A 181 -19.08 11.63 6.21
CA LEU A 181 -18.07 11.74 5.15
C LEU A 181 -17.36 10.41 4.85
N GLY A 182 -17.65 9.35 5.60
CA GLY A 182 -17.19 7.98 5.33
C GLY A 182 -15.85 7.60 5.95
N TYR A 183 -15.30 8.43 6.83
CA TYR A 183 -14.11 8.14 7.63
C TYR A 183 -14.43 8.08 9.14
N ALA A 184 -13.55 7.47 9.92
CA ALA A 184 -13.67 7.40 11.39
C ALA A 184 -13.52 8.79 12.03
N GLU A 185 -14.37 9.16 13.00
CA GLU A 185 -14.26 10.41 13.76
C GLU A 185 -12.90 10.50 14.47
N GLU A 186 -12.39 9.35 14.91
CA GLU A 186 -11.09 9.17 15.58
C GLU A 186 -9.89 9.40 14.65
N LEU A 187 -10.09 9.44 13.32
CA LEU A 187 -9.07 9.85 12.34
C LEU A 187 -8.81 11.36 12.37
N GLY A 188 -9.77 12.17 12.83
CA GLY A 188 -9.66 13.62 12.86
C GLY A 188 -9.73 14.23 11.45
N ASP A 189 -8.62 14.78 10.96
CA ASP A 189 -8.49 15.29 9.60
C ASP A 189 -7.73 14.28 8.70
N PRO A 190 -8.38 13.67 7.70
CA PRO A 190 -7.72 12.71 6.82
C PRO A 190 -6.54 13.30 6.02
N PHE A 191 -6.52 14.60 5.72
CA PHE A 191 -5.41 15.21 4.98
C PHE A 191 -4.12 15.24 5.83
N GLU A 192 -4.25 15.68 7.09
CA GLU A 192 -3.15 15.70 8.05
C GLU A 192 -2.64 14.30 8.36
N GLN A 193 -3.53 13.31 8.52
CA GLN A 193 -3.15 11.91 8.78
C GLN A 193 -2.33 11.29 7.64
N ILE A 194 -2.69 11.59 6.39
CA ILE A 194 -1.90 11.16 5.22
C ILE A 194 -0.56 11.90 5.20
N SER A 195 -0.55 13.22 5.47
CA SER A 195 0.67 14.05 5.52
C SER A 195 1.69 13.54 6.56
N GLN A 196 1.22 13.25 7.78
CA GLN A 196 2.04 12.73 8.88
C GLN A 196 2.55 11.31 8.62
N SER A 197 1.74 10.48 7.93
CA SER A 197 2.12 9.13 7.54
C SER A 197 3.04 9.07 6.32
N ARG A 198 3.10 10.17 5.53
CA ARG A 198 3.60 10.28 4.15
C ARG A 198 2.82 9.39 3.17
N LEU A 199 2.47 9.94 2.00
CA LEU A 199 1.73 9.21 0.96
C LEU A 199 2.52 8.00 0.42
N ASP A 200 3.84 8.09 0.30
CA ASP A 200 4.67 6.99 -0.24
C ASP A 200 4.77 5.81 0.73
N VAL A 201 5.03 6.06 2.02
CA VAL A 201 5.02 5.01 3.06
C VAL A 201 3.61 4.43 3.26
N LEU A 202 2.57 5.27 3.07
CA LEU A 202 1.19 4.81 3.03
C LEU A 202 0.88 4.00 1.76
N ALA A 203 1.44 4.35 0.59
CA ALA A 203 1.23 3.66 -0.68
C ALA A 203 1.73 2.22 -0.63
N ASP A 204 2.90 1.99 -0.01
CA ASP A 204 3.43 0.66 0.26
C ASP A 204 2.46 -0.17 1.14
N SER A 205 1.80 0.50 2.08
CA SER A 205 0.83 -0.09 3.02
C SER A 205 -0.59 -0.26 2.42
N LEU A 206 -0.91 0.45 1.34
CA LEU A 206 -2.18 0.40 0.59
C LEU A 206 -2.07 -0.40 -0.72
N ARG A 207 -0.84 -0.75 -1.14
CA ARG A 207 -0.47 -1.41 -2.40
C ARG A 207 -0.85 -0.65 -3.67
N CYS A 208 -0.70 0.67 -3.67
CA CYS A 208 -0.84 1.49 -4.87
C CYS A 208 0.52 1.93 -5.44
N ASP A 209 0.53 2.23 -6.73
CA ASP A 209 1.66 2.86 -7.40
C ASP A 209 1.60 4.39 -7.22
N THR A 210 2.72 4.99 -6.82
CA THR A 210 2.82 6.44 -6.63
C THR A 210 2.99 7.12 -7.99
N SER A 211 1.97 7.89 -8.40
CA SER A 211 1.95 8.63 -9.66
C SER A 211 2.51 10.05 -9.49
N GLU A 212 3.64 10.30 -10.14
CA GLU A 212 4.16 11.66 -10.33
C GLU A 212 3.23 12.44 -11.29
N PRO A 213 3.06 13.77 -11.10
CA PRO A 213 2.10 14.57 -11.87
C PRO A 213 2.49 14.76 -13.34
N ASP A 214 3.79 14.73 -13.65
CA ASP A 214 4.35 15.06 -14.96
C ASP A 214 5.02 13.84 -15.66
N SER A 215 4.77 12.61 -15.17
CA SER A 215 5.30 11.39 -15.77
C SER A 215 4.24 10.64 -16.58
N ASP A 216 4.48 10.50 -17.89
CA ASP A 216 3.69 9.64 -18.78
C ASP A 216 3.81 8.13 -18.45
N THR A 217 4.77 7.74 -17.61
CA THR A 217 5.04 6.34 -17.23
C THR A 217 4.97 6.14 -15.73
N VAL A 218 4.03 5.30 -15.28
CA VAL A 218 3.99 4.80 -13.90
C VAL A 218 4.89 3.58 -13.78
N SER A 219 5.98 3.70 -13.00
CA SER A 219 6.75 2.55 -12.53
C SER A 219 6.00 1.85 -11.39
N PRO A 220 5.96 0.51 -11.32
CA PRO A 220 5.34 -0.19 -10.20
C PRO A 220 6.08 0.14 -8.89
N ASN A 221 5.33 0.24 -7.80
CA ASN A 221 5.87 0.51 -6.48
C ASN A 221 6.89 -0.60 -6.07
N PRO A 222 8.12 -0.27 -5.62
CA PRO A 222 9.09 -1.25 -5.11
C PRO A 222 8.55 -2.21 -4.05
N ALA A 223 7.60 -1.78 -3.21
CA ALA A 223 6.92 -2.65 -2.24
C ALA A 223 6.00 -3.68 -2.92
N ARG A 224 5.31 -3.31 -4.01
CA ARG A 224 4.53 -4.25 -4.84
C ARG A 224 5.43 -5.20 -5.62
N VAL A 225 6.54 -4.70 -6.17
CA VAL A 225 7.60 -5.51 -6.81
C VAL A 225 8.11 -6.58 -5.84
N ARG A 226 8.38 -6.20 -4.59
CA ARG A 226 8.76 -7.15 -3.53
C ARG A 226 7.62 -8.12 -3.18
N GLU A 227 6.41 -7.65 -2.86
CA GLU A 227 5.28 -8.55 -2.51
C GLU A 227 5.00 -9.55 -3.66
N ALA A 228 5.10 -9.12 -4.93
CA ALA A 228 4.94 -10.00 -6.10
C ALA A 228 6.04 -11.07 -6.21
N ARG A 229 7.31 -10.74 -5.92
CA ARG A 229 8.40 -11.73 -5.84
C ARG A 229 8.16 -12.72 -4.70
N GLU A 230 7.71 -12.22 -3.55
CA GLU A 230 7.39 -13.04 -2.37
C GLU A 230 6.18 -13.98 -2.63
N MET A 231 5.17 -13.55 -3.40
CA MET A 231 4.07 -14.42 -3.85
C MET A 231 4.57 -15.54 -4.78
N VAL A 232 5.41 -15.20 -5.76
CA VAL A 232 5.97 -16.17 -6.72
C VAL A 232 6.95 -17.14 -6.05
N ALA A 233 7.54 -16.76 -4.92
CA ALA A 233 8.34 -17.65 -4.08
C ALA A 233 7.46 -18.63 -3.29
N ALA A 234 6.38 -18.14 -2.65
CA ALA A 234 5.42 -18.97 -1.93
C ALA A 234 4.75 -20.00 -2.84
N VAL A 235 4.28 -19.58 -4.02
CA VAL A 235 3.72 -20.48 -5.07
C VAL A 235 4.73 -21.52 -5.57
N ALA A 236 6.03 -21.24 -5.46
CA ALA A 236 7.12 -22.17 -5.78
C ALA A 236 7.59 -23.03 -4.59
N GLY A 237 7.00 -22.89 -3.39
CA GLY A 237 7.34 -23.63 -2.18
C GLY A 237 8.65 -23.23 -1.49
N ILE A 238 9.20 -22.07 -1.85
CA ILE A 238 10.50 -21.57 -1.38
C ILE A 238 10.42 -21.21 0.11
N GLN A 239 11.42 -21.62 0.89
CA GLN A 239 11.38 -21.39 2.33
C GLN A 239 11.70 -19.93 2.69
N PRO A 240 11.15 -19.38 3.80
CA PRO A 240 11.37 -17.98 4.19
C PRO A 240 12.83 -17.57 4.44
N CYS A 241 13.75 -18.53 4.56
CA CYS A 241 15.20 -18.32 4.68
C CYS A 241 15.95 -18.32 3.34
N GLU A 242 15.33 -18.79 2.25
CA GLU A 242 15.90 -18.84 0.89
C GLU A 242 15.38 -17.68 0.02
N LEU A 243 14.32 -17.01 0.48
CA LEU A 243 13.56 -15.99 -0.26
C LEU A 243 14.36 -14.75 -0.68
N ASP A 244 15.37 -14.37 0.10
CA ASP A 244 16.11 -13.14 -0.17
C ASP A 244 17.10 -13.33 -1.34
N ASP A 245 17.58 -14.57 -1.56
CA ASP A 245 18.34 -15.02 -2.74
C ASP A 245 17.45 -15.53 -3.89
N TYR A 246 16.14 -15.72 -3.67
CA TYR A 246 15.24 -16.27 -4.68
C TYR A 246 14.89 -15.27 -5.79
N ARG A 247 15.34 -15.59 -7.01
CA ARG A 247 14.99 -14.89 -8.26
C ARG A 247 15.13 -13.36 -8.18
N PRO A 248 16.29 -12.80 -7.75
CA PRO A 248 16.50 -11.35 -7.67
C PRO A 248 16.44 -10.66 -9.04
N ASP A 249 16.63 -11.43 -10.13
CA ASP A 249 16.43 -10.95 -11.50
C ASP A 249 15.04 -10.35 -11.71
N LEU A 250 14.00 -10.91 -11.06
CA LEU A 250 12.61 -10.51 -11.24
C LEU A 250 12.37 -9.02 -10.96
N GLU A 251 12.99 -8.47 -9.90
CA GLU A 251 12.79 -7.07 -9.50
C GLU A 251 13.18 -6.08 -10.62
N THR A 252 14.23 -6.41 -11.37
CA THR A 252 14.73 -5.61 -12.49
C THR A 252 14.03 -5.92 -13.82
N SER A 253 13.22 -6.99 -13.87
CA SER A 253 12.80 -7.60 -15.13
C SER A 253 11.51 -7.05 -15.73
N TYR A 254 10.69 -6.34 -14.96
CA TYR A 254 9.30 -6.01 -15.32
C TYR A 254 9.20 -5.09 -16.55
N ASP A 255 8.42 -5.50 -17.54
CA ASP A 255 8.02 -4.69 -18.69
C ASP A 255 6.49 -4.81 -18.86
N PRO A 256 5.72 -3.71 -18.71
CA PRO A 256 4.27 -3.73 -18.88
C PRO A 256 3.82 -4.12 -20.29
N ASN A 257 4.70 -4.02 -21.30
CA ASN A 257 4.42 -4.40 -22.68
C ASN A 257 4.65 -5.91 -22.95
N ALA A 258 5.34 -6.63 -22.06
CA ALA A 258 5.84 -7.98 -22.30
C ALA A 258 5.51 -8.96 -21.15
N LEU A 259 4.26 -8.95 -20.69
CA LEU A 259 3.80 -9.71 -19.51
C LEU A 259 4.00 -11.23 -19.59
N ILE A 260 4.08 -11.84 -20.79
CA ILE A 260 4.21 -13.29 -20.98
C ILE A 260 5.62 -13.67 -21.40
N ARG A 261 6.36 -14.37 -20.53
CA ARG A 261 7.73 -14.83 -20.78
C ARG A 261 7.75 -16.31 -21.17
N ARG A 262 7.96 -16.56 -22.46
CA ARG A 262 8.02 -17.92 -23.01
C ARG A 262 9.17 -18.71 -22.37
N GLY A 263 8.84 -19.78 -21.65
CA GLY A 263 9.80 -20.63 -20.95
C GLY A 263 10.02 -20.29 -19.48
N ASP A 264 9.47 -19.19 -18.97
CA ASP A 264 9.58 -18.81 -17.55
C ASP A 264 8.20 -18.49 -16.96
N LEU A 265 7.60 -19.50 -16.30
CA LEU A 265 6.30 -19.37 -15.65
C LEU A 265 6.37 -18.43 -14.43
N GLY A 266 7.48 -18.44 -13.68
CA GLY A 266 7.66 -17.58 -12.50
C GLY A 266 7.69 -16.11 -12.88
N ALA A 267 8.49 -15.75 -13.89
CA ALA A 267 8.56 -14.39 -14.40
C ALA A 267 7.30 -13.94 -15.17
N THR A 268 6.54 -14.88 -15.74
CA THR A 268 5.20 -14.60 -16.29
C THR A 268 4.20 -14.28 -15.16
N LEU A 269 4.10 -15.14 -14.14
CA LEU A 269 3.22 -14.94 -12.99
C LEU A 269 3.54 -13.63 -12.25
N PHE A 270 4.83 -13.36 -12.01
CA PHE A 270 5.32 -12.10 -11.46
C PHE A 270 4.84 -10.87 -12.26
N SER A 271 4.98 -10.91 -13.59
CA SER A 271 4.57 -9.79 -14.46
C SER A 271 3.04 -9.62 -14.48
N LEU A 272 2.27 -10.71 -14.41
CA LEU A 272 0.81 -10.66 -14.34
C LEU A 272 0.30 -10.13 -12.98
N ILE A 273 0.94 -10.51 -11.86
CA ILE A 273 0.63 -9.99 -10.52
C ILE A 273 0.88 -8.48 -10.43
N LEU A 274 1.95 -7.97 -11.04
CA LEU A 274 2.21 -6.53 -11.09
C LEU A 274 1.23 -5.78 -12.01
N ALA A 275 0.81 -6.37 -13.12
CA ALA A 275 -0.14 -5.78 -14.05
C ALA A 275 -1.61 -5.82 -13.58
N SER A 276 -1.97 -6.71 -12.65
CA SER A 276 -3.36 -6.91 -12.21
C SER A 276 -3.48 -6.90 -10.68
N HIS A 277 -4.03 -5.80 -10.15
CA HIS A 277 -4.32 -5.65 -8.71
C HIS A 277 -5.31 -6.71 -8.21
N SER A 278 -6.32 -7.09 -9.00
CA SER A 278 -7.28 -8.14 -8.62
C SER A 278 -6.65 -9.53 -8.59
N LEU A 279 -5.73 -9.84 -9.52
CA LEU A 279 -4.94 -11.08 -9.44
C LEU A 279 -4.01 -11.08 -8.23
N ALA A 280 -3.33 -9.96 -7.94
CA ALA A 280 -2.46 -9.83 -6.78
C ALA A 280 -3.20 -9.97 -5.45
N GLU A 281 -4.44 -9.46 -5.36
CA GLU A 281 -5.27 -9.68 -4.18
C GLU A 281 -5.77 -11.13 -4.08
N TRP A 282 -6.22 -11.75 -5.18
CA TRP A 282 -6.69 -13.15 -5.19
C TRP A 282 -5.57 -14.17 -4.90
N VAL A 283 -4.42 -14.09 -5.58
CA VAL A 283 -3.28 -15.00 -5.30
C VAL A 283 -2.95 -15.00 -3.81
N ARG A 284 -3.07 -13.83 -3.17
CA ARG A 284 -2.75 -13.63 -1.76
C ARG A 284 -3.85 -14.04 -0.78
N SER A 285 -5.11 -14.21 -1.20
CA SER A 285 -6.13 -14.85 -0.37
C SER A 285 -5.96 -16.37 -0.31
N GLU A 286 -5.27 -16.96 -1.29
CA GLU A 286 -4.97 -18.40 -1.35
C GLU A 286 -3.63 -18.80 -0.67
N LEU A 287 -2.81 -17.83 -0.20
CA LEU A 287 -1.53 -18.12 0.49
C LEU A 287 -1.73 -18.49 1.96
N ASP A 288 -0.85 -19.34 2.50
CA ASP A 288 -0.87 -19.70 3.92
C ASP A 288 -0.43 -18.49 4.77
N PRO A 289 -1.08 -18.16 5.91
CA PRO A 289 -0.73 -17.01 6.74
C PRO A 289 0.76 -16.90 7.16
N SER A 290 1.51 -18.00 7.15
CA SER A 290 2.95 -18.03 7.39
C SER A 290 3.80 -17.55 6.21
N ASP A 291 3.27 -17.62 4.97
CA ASP A 291 3.96 -17.24 3.74
C ASP A 291 4.44 -15.79 3.79
N PRO A 292 5.69 -15.51 3.36
CA PRO A 292 6.29 -14.18 3.45
C PRO A 292 5.43 -13.03 2.88
N ALA A 293 4.73 -13.27 1.77
CA ALA A 293 3.89 -12.27 1.10
C ALA A 293 2.57 -11.94 1.82
N VAL A 294 2.10 -12.77 2.77
CA VAL A 294 0.98 -12.42 3.66
C VAL A 294 1.46 -11.92 5.02
N ASN A 295 2.52 -12.55 5.56
CA ASN A 295 3.08 -12.38 6.90
C ASN A 295 3.08 -10.92 7.41
N PRO A 296 2.29 -10.60 8.47
CA PRO A 296 2.12 -9.22 8.92
C PRO A 296 3.40 -8.64 9.55
N PHE A 297 4.23 -9.48 10.16
CA PHE A 297 5.48 -9.05 10.80
C PHE A 297 6.55 -8.69 9.77
N ARG A 298 6.66 -9.47 8.68
CA ARG A 298 7.57 -9.15 7.55
C ARG A 298 7.17 -7.84 6.86
N LYS A 299 5.88 -7.55 6.75
CA LYS A 299 5.38 -6.25 6.22
C LYS A 299 5.70 -5.07 7.14
N ILE A 300 5.62 -5.24 8.45
CA ILE A 300 6.01 -4.18 9.40
C ILE A 300 7.53 -3.95 9.35
N GLN A 301 8.34 -5.01 9.20
CA GLN A 301 9.78 -4.90 8.97
C GLN A 301 10.07 -4.13 7.67
N HIS A 302 9.50 -4.54 6.52
CA HIS A 302 9.69 -3.85 5.23
C HIS A 302 9.31 -2.37 5.31
N ARG A 303 8.28 -1.99 6.09
CA ARG A 303 7.91 -0.58 6.33
C ARG A 303 8.96 0.17 7.17
N VAL A 304 9.57 -0.46 8.18
CA VAL A 304 10.68 0.15 8.92
C VAL A 304 11.91 0.33 8.03
N ASP A 305 12.27 -0.68 7.23
CA ASP A 305 13.37 -0.60 6.28
C ASP A 305 13.16 0.57 5.30
N ARG A 306 11.92 0.77 4.82
CA ARG A 306 11.50 1.89 3.98
C ARG A 306 11.65 3.25 4.67
N ILE A 307 11.24 3.36 5.93
CA ILE A 307 11.36 4.60 6.74
C ILE A 307 12.83 4.98 6.91
N ILE A 308 13.70 4.02 7.21
CA ILE A 308 15.13 4.23 7.37
C ILE A 308 15.77 4.65 6.04
N GLN A 309 15.42 4.00 4.92
CA GLN A 309 15.90 4.39 3.59
C GLN A 309 15.53 5.83 3.20
N GLU A 310 14.34 6.32 3.53
CA GLU A 310 13.97 7.72 3.24
C GLU A 310 14.65 8.73 4.19
N LEU A 311 14.96 8.34 5.44
CA LEU A 311 15.78 9.15 6.35
C LEU A 311 17.24 9.24 5.87
N ASP A 312 17.82 8.11 5.46
CA ASP A 312 19.19 8.06 4.94
C ASP A 312 19.29 8.86 3.63
N ALA A 313 18.32 8.72 2.73
CA ALA A 313 18.23 9.52 1.50
C ALA A 313 18.05 11.03 1.76
N GLN A 314 17.27 11.43 2.77
CA GLN A 314 17.20 12.84 3.18
C GLN A 314 18.55 13.30 3.75
N SER A 315 19.22 12.47 4.53
CA SER A 315 20.52 12.77 5.13
C SER A 315 21.63 12.88 4.07
N GLU A 316 21.53 12.16 2.95
CA GLU A 316 22.38 12.34 1.76
C GLU A 316 22.04 13.63 1.00
N ALA A 317 20.75 13.91 0.77
CA ALA A 317 20.28 15.16 0.16
C ALA A 317 20.62 16.43 0.97
N GLN A 318 20.95 16.31 2.26
CA GLN A 318 21.48 17.40 3.07
C GLN A 318 23.01 17.58 2.95
N ARG A 319 23.73 16.60 2.40
CA ARG A 319 25.20 16.58 2.29
C ARG A 319 25.71 16.83 0.87
N ASP A 320 24.94 16.47 -0.16
CA ASP A 320 25.28 16.64 -1.57
C ASP A 320 24.16 17.37 -2.32
N GLU A 321 24.52 18.43 -3.05
CA GLU A 321 23.62 19.26 -3.85
C GLU A 321 23.05 18.48 -5.05
N ALA A 322 23.79 17.53 -5.63
CA ALA A 322 23.29 16.65 -6.69
C ALA A 322 22.27 15.63 -6.15
N ALA A 323 22.49 15.11 -4.95
CA ALA A 323 21.50 14.31 -4.23
C ALA A 323 20.28 15.16 -3.83
N ALA A 324 20.47 16.43 -3.46
CA ALA A 324 19.39 17.37 -3.18
C ALA A 324 18.49 17.59 -4.41
N GLU A 325 19.05 17.83 -5.60
CA GLU A 325 18.26 17.95 -6.84
C GLU A 325 17.50 16.66 -7.18
N ALA A 326 18.10 15.48 -6.97
CA ALA A 326 17.46 14.20 -7.23
C ALA A 326 16.31 13.94 -6.24
N TYR A 327 16.53 14.23 -4.96
CA TYR A 327 15.54 14.10 -3.89
C TYR A 327 14.39 15.12 -4.05
N GLN A 328 14.68 16.35 -4.49
CA GLN A 328 13.68 17.36 -4.82
C GLN A 328 12.82 16.94 -6.03
N ARG A 329 13.41 16.41 -7.11
CA ARG A 329 12.65 15.86 -8.24
C ARG A 329 11.72 14.72 -7.82
N ARG A 330 12.21 13.81 -6.97
CA ARG A 330 11.42 12.73 -6.33
C ARG A 330 10.39 13.23 -5.31
N GLY A 331 10.38 14.52 -4.99
CA GLY A 331 9.82 15.07 -3.76
C GLY A 331 9.30 16.51 -3.87
N GLU A 332 8.78 16.95 -5.02
CA GLU A 332 8.21 18.31 -5.23
C GLU A 332 6.88 18.58 -4.48
N LYS A 333 6.85 18.27 -3.18
CA LYS A 333 5.72 18.49 -2.29
C LYS A 333 6.19 18.96 -0.91
N GLY A 334 6.41 20.28 -0.79
CA GLY A 334 6.38 21.02 0.47
C GLY A 334 4.95 21.09 1.06
N VAL A 335 4.36 19.90 1.21
CA VAL A 335 2.97 19.59 1.59
C VAL A 335 3.02 18.61 2.76
N GLU A 336 3.94 17.66 2.66
CA GLU A 336 4.24 16.66 3.66
C GLU A 336 5.43 17.12 4.50
N GLY A 337 5.39 16.87 5.81
CA GLY A 337 6.42 17.33 6.76
C GLY A 337 7.82 16.76 6.50
N PRO A 338 8.87 17.34 7.14
CA PRO A 338 10.24 16.85 6.97
C PRO A 338 10.35 15.36 7.34
N ARG A 339 11.10 14.58 6.54
CA ARG A 339 11.34 13.15 6.79
C ARG A 339 12.44 12.90 7.84
N ASP A 340 12.54 13.81 8.81
CA ASP A 340 13.67 13.82 9.74
C ASP A 340 13.64 12.67 10.74
N ALA A 341 14.72 12.55 11.52
CA ALA A 341 14.88 11.47 12.49
C ALA A 341 13.81 11.47 13.60
N SER A 342 13.07 12.57 13.86
CA SER A 342 11.93 12.56 14.79
C SER A 342 10.72 11.86 14.17
N TRP A 343 10.34 12.22 12.93
CA TRP A 343 9.31 11.52 12.15
C TRP A 343 9.62 10.03 12.01
N ALA A 344 10.87 9.69 11.67
CA ALA A 344 11.31 8.31 11.54
C ALA A 344 11.23 7.56 12.88
N CYS A 345 11.63 8.17 14.00
CA CYS A 345 11.48 7.56 15.33
C CYS A 345 10.03 7.25 15.68
N ASP A 346 9.10 8.16 15.43
CA ASP A 346 7.69 7.96 15.78
C ASP A 346 7.01 6.92 14.88
N GLN A 347 7.30 6.92 13.56
CA GLN A 347 6.83 5.85 12.69
C GLN A 347 7.41 4.47 13.06
N ILE A 348 8.67 4.39 13.52
CA ILE A 348 9.28 3.14 14.01
C ILE A 348 8.66 2.71 15.35
N ARG A 349 8.39 3.64 16.28
CA ARG A 349 7.64 3.35 17.52
C ARG A 349 6.27 2.76 17.21
N HIS A 350 5.51 3.38 16.31
CA HIS A 350 4.21 2.87 15.86
C HIS A 350 4.32 1.46 15.26
N CYS A 351 5.38 1.16 14.50
CA CYS A 351 5.63 -0.18 13.96
C CYS A 351 5.91 -1.21 15.08
N VAL A 352 6.73 -0.89 16.07
CA VAL A 352 7.02 -1.77 17.23
C VAL A 352 5.76 -2.01 18.06
N THR A 353 4.99 -0.96 18.38
CA THR A 353 3.71 -1.09 19.11
C THR A 353 2.66 -1.88 18.32
N LYS A 354 2.67 -1.80 16.99
CA LYS A 354 1.81 -2.65 16.12
C LYS A 354 2.19 -4.12 16.20
N ILE A 355 3.48 -4.47 16.31
CA ILE A 355 3.94 -5.84 16.60
C ILE A 355 3.52 -6.26 18.01
N GLU A 356 3.74 -5.43 19.02
CA GLU A 356 3.39 -5.70 20.42
C GLU A 356 1.90 -6.02 20.60
N ARG A 357 1.00 -5.28 19.93
CA ARG A 357 -0.45 -5.56 19.92
C ARG A 357 -0.81 -6.82 19.14
N LEU A 358 -0.06 -7.20 18.11
CA LEU A 358 -0.27 -8.49 17.41
C LEU A 358 0.20 -9.69 18.24
N VAL A 359 1.22 -9.52 19.09
CA VAL A 359 1.74 -10.57 19.99
C VAL A 359 0.85 -10.75 21.23
N SER A 360 0.33 -9.66 21.80
CA SER A 360 -0.39 -9.68 23.09
C SER A 360 -1.88 -10.06 23.02
N ARG A 361 -2.53 -9.99 21.85
CA ARG A 361 -4.00 -10.08 21.72
C ARG A 361 -4.56 -11.45 21.30
N GLY A 362 -3.74 -12.49 21.31
CA GLY A 362 -4.20 -13.86 21.04
C GLY A 362 -5.07 -14.41 22.17
N ALA A 363 -6.20 -15.03 21.84
CA ALA A 363 -7.02 -15.80 22.80
C ALA A 363 -6.29 -17.07 23.32
N GLY A 364 -5.22 -17.46 22.63
CA GLY A 364 -4.15 -18.33 23.11
C GLY A 364 -2.80 -17.80 22.58
N PRO A 365 -1.67 -18.47 22.88
CA PRO A 365 -0.38 -18.06 22.33
C PRO A 365 -0.40 -18.08 20.80
N LEU A 366 0.28 -17.10 20.18
CA LEU A 366 0.52 -17.10 18.72
C LEU A 366 1.13 -18.44 18.26
N PRO A 367 0.83 -18.93 17.04
CA PRO A 367 1.48 -20.10 16.48
C PRO A 367 2.99 -19.86 16.31
N GLU A 368 3.78 -20.93 16.35
CA GLU A 368 5.25 -20.89 16.39
C GLU A 368 5.87 -20.05 15.26
N TRP A 369 5.38 -20.21 14.02
CA TRP A 369 5.83 -19.42 12.88
C TRP A 369 5.62 -17.90 13.10
N ALA A 370 4.52 -17.51 13.74
CA ALA A 370 4.17 -16.12 14.01
C ALA A 370 5.02 -15.55 15.16
N ARG A 371 5.27 -16.35 16.22
CA ARG A 371 6.20 -16.00 17.30
C ARG A 371 7.60 -15.76 16.76
N SER A 372 8.10 -16.69 15.93
CA SER A 372 9.40 -16.60 15.28
C SER A 372 9.48 -15.40 14.33
N SER A 373 8.43 -15.14 13.54
CA SER A 373 8.41 -14.00 12.61
C SER A 373 8.31 -12.65 13.31
N ALA A 374 7.58 -12.56 14.43
CA ALA A 374 7.56 -11.38 15.28
C ALA A 374 8.94 -11.11 15.90
N ALA A 375 9.58 -12.13 16.46
CA ALA A 375 10.93 -12.02 17.02
C ALA A 375 11.96 -11.60 15.95
N ARG A 376 11.92 -12.19 14.75
CA ARG A 376 12.79 -11.81 13.63
C ARG A 376 12.62 -10.34 13.23
N ALA A 377 11.38 -9.87 13.08
CA ALA A 377 11.09 -8.49 12.72
C ALA A 377 11.60 -7.52 13.80
N LEU A 378 11.34 -7.82 15.08
CA LEU A 378 11.80 -7.01 16.22
C LEU A 378 13.34 -6.95 16.32
N VAL A 379 14.03 -8.07 16.12
CA VAL A 379 15.51 -8.12 16.11
C VAL A 379 16.08 -7.38 14.89
N SER A 380 15.45 -7.48 13.73
CA SER A 380 15.87 -6.75 12.52
C SER A 380 15.69 -5.23 12.68
N ILE A 381 14.54 -4.79 13.23
CA ILE A 381 14.27 -3.39 13.58
C ILE A 381 15.30 -2.88 14.59
N LEU A 382 15.60 -3.66 15.64
CA LEU A 382 16.61 -3.30 16.64
C LEU A 382 18.00 -3.18 16.00
N LYS A 383 18.41 -4.13 15.15
CA LYS A 383 19.68 -4.05 14.41
C LYS A 383 19.75 -2.81 13.52
N ALA A 384 18.70 -2.50 12.76
CA ALA A 384 18.69 -1.32 11.88
C ALA A 384 18.78 -0.01 12.68
N VAL A 385 18.05 0.11 13.79
CA VAL A 385 18.11 1.27 14.70
C VAL A 385 19.48 1.42 15.37
N ILE A 386 20.17 0.33 15.71
CA ILE A 386 21.53 0.37 16.29
C ILE A 386 22.56 0.89 15.28
N HIS A 387 22.41 0.56 13.99
CA HIS A 387 23.36 1.02 12.95
C HIS A 387 23.15 2.49 12.57
N ASN A 388 21.93 3.04 12.67
CA ASN A 388 21.68 4.46 12.46
C ASN A 388 21.80 5.25 13.79
N ARG A 389 22.92 5.96 13.95
CA ARG A 389 23.26 6.72 15.18
C ARG A 389 22.19 7.74 15.61
N GLU A 390 21.48 8.35 14.67
CA GLU A 390 20.44 9.35 14.96
C GLU A 390 19.13 8.72 15.48
N LEU A 391 18.79 7.53 15.00
CA LEU A 391 17.69 6.73 15.52
C LEU A 391 18.05 6.11 16.88
N TYR A 392 19.24 5.53 17.01
CA TYR A 392 19.74 4.99 18.27
C TYR A 392 19.64 6.02 19.40
N ALA A 393 20.16 7.23 19.19
CA ALA A 393 20.18 8.29 20.21
C ALA A 393 18.79 8.74 20.67
N ARG A 394 17.76 8.63 19.81
CA ARG A 394 16.38 9.06 20.10
C ARG A 394 15.44 7.94 20.54
N LEU A 395 15.73 6.68 20.21
CA LEU A 395 14.90 5.51 20.54
C LEU A 395 15.42 4.75 21.76
N ILE A 396 16.74 4.65 21.92
CA ILE A 396 17.42 3.81 22.92
C ILE A 396 18.33 4.65 23.84
N GLY A 397 19.02 5.65 23.30
CA GLY A 397 19.99 6.47 24.02
C GLY A 397 19.37 7.33 25.13
N ASP A 398 20.19 7.70 26.11
CA ASP A 398 19.79 8.58 27.20
C ASP A 398 19.94 10.06 26.78
N THR A 399 18.85 10.71 26.38
CA THR A 399 18.85 12.13 25.99
C THR A 399 18.92 13.06 27.22
N THR A 400 20.01 12.97 27.98
CA THR A 400 20.31 13.81 29.15
C THR A 400 20.99 15.15 28.80
N ASP A 401 20.76 15.67 27.58
CA ASP A 401 21.27 16.97 27.10
C ASP A 401 20.54 18.16 27.75
N GLY A 402 20.72 18.27 29.08
CA GLY A 402 20.27 19.38 29.89
C GLY A 402 21.19 20.60 29.75
N SER A 403 20.84 21.49 28.82
CA SER A 403 21.28 22.91 28.71
C SER A 403 22.60 23.21 27.97
N SER A 404 22.51 23.92 26.85
CA SER A 404 22.78 25.38 26.80
C SER A 404 22.62 25.97 25.40
N SER A 405 22.04 27.19 25.30
CA SER A 405 21.83 27.99 24.07
C SER A 405 20.76 27.44 23.10
N SER A 406 19.84 28.24 22.54
CA SER A 406 19.54 29.67 22.79
C SER A 406 18.10 30.03 22.40
N ASN A 407 17.51 30.98 23.14
CA ASN A 407 16.17 31.58 22.95
C ASN A 407 15.51 31.44 21.57
N SER A 408 14.38 30.73 21.51
CA SER A 408 13.34 30.93 20.50
C SER A 408 11.97 30.61 21.11
N SER A 409 11.32 31.65 21.63
CA SER A 409 9.97 31.54 22.19
C SER A 409 8.95 31.42 21.05
N SER A 410 8.34 30.25 20.89
CA SER A 410 7.20 30.03 20.00
C SER A 410 6.32 28.94 20.59
N ASN A 411 5.02 29.22 20.75
CA ASN A 411 4.10 28.31 21.43
C ASN A 411 3.74 27.13 20.51
N SER A 412 3.99 25.90 20.98
CA SER A 412 3.45 24.68 20.37
C SER A 412 3.01 23.72 21.48
N SER A 413 1.84 24.00 22.06
CA SER A 413 1.23 23.19 23.11
C SER A 413 0.56 21.96 22.50
N SER A 414 1.33 20.89 22.25
CA SER A 414 0.81 19.65 21.65
C SER A 414 1.52 18.39 22.19
N ASN A 415 0.83 17.66 23.05
CA ASN A 415 1.06 16.26 23.47
C ASN A 415 2.51 15.75 23.58
N SER A 416 3.31 16.35 24.46
CA SER A 416 4.57 15.76 24.93
C SER A 416 4.36 14.60 25.93
N ASN A 417 3.63 13.56 25.51
CA ASN A 417 3.41 12.32 26.29
C ASN A 417 4.38 11.18 25.92
N SER A 418 5.15 11.31 24.83
CA SER A 418 5.99 10.24 24.27
C SER A 418 7.31 9.96 25.02
N SER A 419 7.63 10.74 26.06
CA SER A 419 8.94 10.72 26.73
C SER A 419 9.12 9.62 27.78
N SER A 420 8.16 8.71 27.95
CA SER A 420 8.14 7.70 29.04
C SER A 420 8.68 6.32 28.67
N ASN A 421 8.75 5.97 27.38
CA ASN A 421 8.93 4.57 26.93
C ASN A 421 10.29 4.24 26.26
N SER A 422 11.29 5.13 26.29
CA SER A 422 12.64 4.81 25.76
C SER A 422 13.28 3.60 26.47
N SER A 423 12.96 3.39 27.75
CA SER A 423 13.44 2.27 28.56
C SER A 423 12.88 0.89 28.19
N SER A 424 11.89 0.82 27.28
CA SER A 424 11.24 -0.43 26.85
C SER A 424 11.28 -0.69 25.34
N PHE A 425 11.98 0.15 24.55
CA PHE A 425 11.99 0.04 23.08
C PHE A 425 12.34 -1.38 22.61
N VAL A 426 11.41 -2.03 21.88
CA VAL A 426 11.45 -3.44 21.43
C VAL A 426 11.46 -4.49 22.57
N TYR A 427 11.98 -4.18 23.76
CA TYR A 427 12.08 -5.10 24.90
C TYR A 427 10.73 -5.74 25.31
N SER A 428 9.66 -4.95 25.49
CA SER A 428 8.37 -5.49 25.96
C SER A 428 7.75 -6.49 24.98
N ALA A 429 7.88 -6.22 23.68
CA ALA A 429 7.41 -7.12 22.62
C ALA A 429 8.26 -8.39 22.53
N LEU A 430 9.58 -8.31 22.75
CA LEU A 430 10.46 -9.49 22.79
C LEU A 430 10.32 -10.32 24.07
N ASP A 431 9.97 -9.73 25.22
CA ASP A 431 9.82 -10.47 26.48
C ASP A 431 8.65 -11.47 26.41
N MET A 432 7.59 -11.11 25.69
CA MET A 432 6.48 -12.02 25.34
C MET A 432 6.89 -13.17 24.39
N LEU A 433 8.12 -13.15 23.86
CA LEU A 433 8.70 -14.08 22.89
C LEU A 433 9.99 -14.75 23.41
N ALA A 434 10.17 -14.80 24.74
CA ALA A 434 11.36 -15.36 25.38
C ALA A 434 11.59 -16.87 25.15
N ASP A 435 10.68 -17.57 24.48
CA ASP A 435 10.82 -18.95 23.97
C ASP A 435 11.64 -19.03 22.67
N GLN A 436 11.75 -17.93 21.92
CA GLN A 436 12.37 -17.89 20.58
C GLN A 436 13.90 -17.83 20.66
N SER A 437 14.48 -18.86 21.27
CA SER A 437 15.91 -19.02 21.57
C SER A 437 16.84 -18.98 20.34
N GLN A 438 16.32 -19.20 19.12
CA GLN A 438 17.08 -19.11 17.87
C GLN A 438 17.55 -17.69 17.51
N TYR A 439 17.09 -16.66 18.23
CA TYR A 439 17.54 -15.26 18.06
C TYR A 439 18.50 -14.77 19.15
N VAL A 440 18.97 -15.66 20.05
CA VAL A 440 19.89 -15.30 21.15
C VAL A 440 21.18 -14.65 20.64
N ASP A 441 21.89 -15.29 19.71
CA ASP A 441 23.20 -14.82 19.27
C ASP A 441 23.09 -13.44 18.57
N ALA A 442 22.04 -13.26 17.77
CA ALA A 442 21.72 -11.99 17.11
C ALA A 442 21.32 -10.86 18.08
N LEU A 443 20.87 -11.19 19.30
CA LEU A 443 20.63 -10.23 20.39
C LEU A 443 21.90 -9.92 21.19
N GLU A 444 22.86 -10.83 21.24
CA GLU A 444 24.17 -10.55 21.86
C GLU A 444 25.03 -9.64 20.97
N GLU A 445 25.03 -9.83 19.65
CA GLU A 445 25.60 -8.87 18.69
C GLU A 445 25.02 -7.46 18.89
N CYS A 446 23.70 -7.35 19.13
CA CYS A 446 23.06 -6.08 19.47
C CYS A 446 23.55 -5.54 20.82
N LEU A 447 23.65 -6.38 21.86
CA LEU A 447 24.09 -5.97 23.20
C LEU A 447 25.53 -5.45 23.22
N ASP A 448 26.42 -6.00 22.42
CA ASP A 448 27.82 -5.53 22.32
C ASP A 448 27.87 -4.15 21.63
N LEU A 449 27.15 -3.96 20.52
CA LEU A 449 27.03 -2.66 19.85
C LEU A 449 26.36 -1.60 20.75
N ILE A 450 25.28 -1.97 21.46
CA ILE A 450 24.63 -1.14 22.48
C ILE A 450 25.63 -0.76 23.61
N GLY A 451 26.50 -1.69 23.99
CA GLY A 451 27.56 -1.46 24.98
C GLY A 451 28.61 -0.44 24.53
N VAL A 452 28.93 -0.40 23.22
CA VAL A 452 29.84 0.60 22.62
C VAL A 452 29.17 1.97 22.52
N TYR A 453 27.88 2.03 22.17
CA TYR A 453 27.15 3.29 21.97
C TYR A 453 26.52 3.89 23.24
N GLY A 454 26.50 3.17 24.37
CA GLY A 454 26.17 3.72 25.69
C GLY A 454 24.67 3.92 25.97
N ALA A 455 23.87 2.85 25.91
CA ALA A 455 22.46 2.89 26.32
C ALA A 455 22.26 3.05 27.85
N PRO A 456 21.06 3.47 28.31
CA PRO A 456 20.66 3.45 29.71
C PRO A 456 20.95 2.09 30.38
N PRO A 457 21.60 2.05 31.56
CA PRO A 457 21.94 0.79 32.23
C PRO A 457 20.74 -0.13 32.50
N SER A 458 19.55 0.44 32.70
CA SER A 458 18.28 -0.29 32.83
C SER A 458 17.91 -1.05 31.55
N TYR A 459 18.03 -0.43 30.37
CA TYR A 459 17.75 -1.07 29.09
C TYR A 459 18.70 -2.25 28.83
N VAL A 460 19.99 -2.05 29.11
CA VAL A 460 21.03 -3.09 28.96
C VAL A 460 20.80 -4.24 29.96
N ALA A 461 20.41 -3.94 31.21
CA ALA A 461 20.08 -4.96 32.20
C ALA A 461 18.83 -5.77 31.79
N ASN A 462 17.79 -5.10 31.28
CA ASN A 462 16.57 -5.72 30.79
C ASN A 462 16.87 -6.70 29.63
N LEU A 463 17.57 -6.25 28.59
CA LEU A 463 17.95 -7.11 27.45
C LEU A 463 18.85 -8.29 27.86
N ARG A 464 19.83 -8.10 28.76
CA ARG A 464 20.63 -9.21 29.30
C ARG A 464 19.78 -10.22 30.10
N GLY A 465 18.79 -9.73 30.86
CA GLY A 465 17.82 -10.56 31.56
C GLY A 465 16.97 -11.39 30.58
N LEU A 466 16.53 -10.80 29.47
CA LEU A 466 15.81 -11.48 28.39
C LEU A 466 16.67 -12.55 27.72
N VAL A 467 17.90 -12.24 27.30
CA VAL A 467 18.83 -13.23 26.70
C VAL A 467 19.08 -14.40 27.67
N THR A 468 19.14 -14.14 28.98
CA THR A 468 19.25 -15.19 30.00
C THR A 468 17.99 -16.06 30.08
N ARG A 469 16.78 -15.47 29.99
CA ARG A 469 15.52 -16.22 29.88
C ARG A 469 15.48 -17.08 28.60
N MET A 470 15.83 -16.51 27.46
CA MET A 470 15.85 -17.21 26.17
C MET A 470 16.81 -18.40 26.16
N ARG A 471 17.96 -18.30 26.84
CA ARG A 471 18.86 -19.44 27.06
C ARG A 471 18.31 -20.51 28.00
N SER A 472 17.49 -20.13 28.98
CA SER A 472 16.80 -21.10 29.85
C SER A 472 15.65 -21.82 29.14
N HIS A 473 15.03 -21.19 28.14
CA HIS A 473 14.11 -21.81 27.19
C HIS A 473 14.85 -22.64 26.12
N LYS A 474 15.72 -23.55 26.57
CA LYS A 474 16.21 -24.64 25.72
C LYS A 474 15.05 -25.59 25.46
N PRO A 475 14.73 -25.95 24.19
CA PRO A 475 13.65 -26.88 23.92
C PRO A 475 13.96 -28.25 24.55
N GLU A 476 12.97 -28.86 25.20
CA GLU A 476 13.03 -30.25 25.66
C GLU A 476 12.93 -31.20 24.46
N THR A 477 13.99 -31.29 23.66
CA THR A 477 14.18 -32.37 22.69
C THR A 477 13.90 -33.70 23.36
N THR A 478 12.90 -34.42 22.86
CA THR A 478 12.20 -35.49 23.59
C THR A 478 13.01 -36.79 23.68
N THR A 479 14.11 -36.76 24.43
CA THR A 479 14.96 -37.92 24.72
C THR A 479 14.32 -38.82 25.79
N ALA A 480 13.10 -39.31 25.50
CA ALA A 480 12.26 -40.09 26.42
C ALA A 480 11.61 -41.33 25.77
N ALA A 481 12.16 -41.83 24.64
CA ALA A 481 11.65 -43.02 23.95
C ALA A 481 12.76 -43.83 23.23
N ALA A 482 13.88 -44.10 23.91
CA ALA A 482 15.03 -44.83 23.35
C ALA A 482 15.33 -46.17 24.06
N THR A 483 14.31 -46.81 24.65
CA THR A 483 14.42 -48.13 25.30
C THR A 483 13.18 -48.99 25.02
N GLY A 484 13.29 -49.96 24.11
CA GLY A 484 12.35 -51.09 24.03
C GLY A 484 11.80 -51.43 22.64
N ALA A 485 12.11 -52.66 22.22
CA ALA A 485 11.35 -53.54 21.32
C ALA A 485 10.99 -53.09 19.89
N ALA A 486 11.31 -53.96 18.93
CA ALA A 486 10.90 -53.85 17.54
C ALA A 486 9.45 -54.31 17.31
N SER A 487 8.75 -53.64 16.40
CA SER A 487 7.90 -54.31 15.41
C SER A 487 7.72 -53.41 14.19
N GLY A 488 7.76 -53.97 12.98
CA GLY A 488 7.76 -53.19 11.74
C GLY A 488 6.44 -53.27 10.99
N THR A 489 5.94 -52.12 10.51
CA THR A 489 4.88 -52.05 9.50
C THR A 489 5.28 -51.05 8.41
N ARG A 490 4.75 -51.26 7.20
CA ARG A 490 5.26 -50.72 5.92
C ARG A 490 4.23 -49.78 5.28
N ALA A 491 4.62 -48.53 5.04
CA ALA A 491 3.90 -47.56 4.20
C ALA A 491 4.92 -46.72 3.39
N PRO A 492 4.56 -46.17 2.20
CA PRO A 492 5.55 -45.87 1.16
C PRO A 492 6.13 -44.45 1.19
N ARG A 493 7.35 -44.31 0.64
CA ARG A 493 7.86 -43.05 0.10
C ARG A 493 7.28 -42.82 -1.30
N CYS A 494 6.93 -41.57 -1.63
CA CYS A 494 6.79 -41.14 -3.01
C CYS A 494 8.18 -40.82 -3.57
N GLU A 495 8.75 -41.75 -4.34
CA GLU A 495 10.00 -41.52 -5.07
C GLU A 495 9.67 -40.95 -6.47
N THR A 496 10.14 -39.75 -6.77
CA THR A 496 10.05 -39.15 -8.10
C THR A 496 11.11 -39.75 -9.04
N PRO A 497 10.74 -40.19 -10.26
CA PRO A 497 11.69 -40.84 -11.17
C PRO A 497 12.64 -39.81 -11.83
N PRO A 498 13.95 -40.11 -11.95
CA PRO A 498 14.89 -39.24 -12.63
C PRO A 498 14.71 -39.32 -14.16
N LEU A 499 14.39 -38.20 -14.80
CA LEU A 499 14.35 -38.11 -16.26
C LEU A 499 15.76 -38.16 -16.86
N THR A 500 15.93 -39.02 -17.86
CA THR A 500 17.24 -39.36 -18.45
C THR A 500 17.67 -38.34 -19.51
N GLN A 501 18.91 -37.85 -19.42
CA GLN A 501 19.52 -37.07 -20.52
C GLN A 501 19.97 -37.99 -21.67
N PRO A 502 19.68 -37.61 -22.94
CA PRO A 502 20.52 -37.93 -24.08
C PRO A 502 21.42 -36.72 -24.42
N ALA A 503 22.68 -36.97 -24.82
CA ALA A 503 23.66 -35.93 -25.09
C ALA A 503 23.89 -35.67 -26.60
N ALA A 504 24.27 -34.43 -26.90
CA ALA A 504 25.02 -33.98 -28.08
C ALA A 504 24.46 -34.20 -29.50
N ALA A 505 24.09 -33.09 -30.15
CA ALA A 505 24.35 -32.87 -31.57
C ALA A 505 24.81 -31.41 -31.76
N ALA A 506 25.83 -31.17 -32.59
CA ALA A 506 26.38 -29.84 -32.83
C ALA A 506 25.89 -29.25 -34.16
N GLY A 507 25.65 -27.94 -34.19
CA GLY A 507 25.31 -27.17 -35.39
C GLY A 507 25.28 -25.68 -35.09
N GLY A 508 26.02 -24.86 -35.84
CA GLY A 508 26.12 -23.41 -35.62
C GLY A 508 25.23 -22.60 -36.57
N GLY A 509 25.00 -21.31 -36.25
CA GLY A 509 24.28 -20.39 -37.13
C GLY A 509 23.87 -19.07 -36.49
N ALA A 510 24.70 -18.04 -36.67
CA ALA A 510 24.26 -16.63 -36.76
C ALA A 510 24.12 -16.29 -38.28
N PRO A 511 23.58 -15.13 -38.73
CA PRO A 511 23.32 -13.89 -38.00
C PRO A 511 21.87 -13.33 -38.23
N PRO A 512 21.58 -12.06 -38.64
CA PRO A 512 21.18 -11.02 -37.69
C PRO A 512 19.90 -10.22 -38.07
N HIS A 513 19.58 -9.23 -37.22
CA HIS A 513 18.76 -8.03 -37.47
C HIS A 513 17.41 -8.14 -38.21
N ALA A 514 16.34 -7.77 -37.50
CA ALA A 514 15.19 -7.10 -38.09
C ALA A 514 14.71 -5.98 -37.16
N GLU A 515 14.76 -4.73 -37.62
CA GLU A 515 14.06 -3.62 -36.98
C GLU A 515 12.56 -3.69 -37.28
N SER A 516 11.70 -3.25 -36.37
CA SER A 516 10.31 -2.91 -36.70
C SER A 516 9.79 -1.83 -35.77
N SER A 517 9.24 -0.78 -36.37
CA SER A 517 8.77 0.43 -35.67
C SER A 517 7.28 0.37 -35.35
N ARG A 518 6.89 1.06 -34.27
CA ARG A 518 5.62 1.79 -34.07
C ARG A 518 4.31 1.14 -34.54
N SER A 519 3.36 0.94 -33.61
CA SER A 519 2.14 1.79 -33.53
C SER A 519 1.17 1.27 -32.45
N GLY A 520 0.45 2.19 -31.80
CA GLY A 520 -0.61 1.90 -30.82
C GLY A 520 -0.09 1.68 -29.39
N GLY A 521 -0.73 2.20 -28.35
CA GLY A 521 -1.92 3.07 -28.37
C GLY A 521 -2.39 3.44 -26.96
N GLY A 522 -1.57 4.18 -26.21
CA GLY A 522 -1.89 4.58 -24.82
C GLY A 522 -3.18 5.40 -24.74
N GLY A 523 -4.08 5.02 -23.83
CA GLY A 523 -5.32 5.75 -23.56
C GLY A 523 -5.03 7.12 -22.96
N GLN A 524 -5.61 8.18 -23.53
CA GLN A 524 -5.35 9.54 -23.08
C GLN A 524 -6.01 9.83 -21.72
N PHE A 525 -5.29 10.56 -20.88
CA PHE A 525 -5.72 11.03 -19.57
C PHE A 525 -6.93 11.98 -19.70
N LEU A 526 -8.09 11.57 -19.15
CA LEU A 526 -9.34 12.33 -19.25
C LEU A 526 -9.30 13.59 -18.37
N SER A 527 -8.92 14.72 -18.97
CA SER A 527 -9.27 16.03 -18.44
C SER A 527 -10.76 16.32 -18.73
N PRO A 528 -11.55 16.83 -17.77
CA PRO A 528 -12.99 17.00 -17.94
C PRO A 528 -13.33 18.16 -18.89
N GLU A 529 -14.38 17.99 -19.70
CA GLU A 529 -14.91 19.04 -20.57
C GLU A 529 -15.51 20.20 -19.77
N LEU A 530 -15.26 21.43 -20.23
CA LEU A 530 -15.92 22.62 -19.70
C LEU A 530 -17.33 22.76 -20.30
N PRO A 531 -18.36 23.13 -19.52
CA PRO A 531 -19.73 23.27 -20.02
C PRO A 531 -19.84 24.43 -21.01
N GLY A 532 -20.32 24.14 -22.23
CA GLY A 532 -20.46 25.11 -23.31
C GLY A 532 -21.44 26.24 -22.98
N GLY A 533 -20.95 27.48 -22.96
CA GLY A 533 -21.77 28.68 -22.83
C GLY A 533 -22.57 28.99 -24.10
N SER A 534 -23.83 29.40 -23.93
CA SER A 534 -24.68 29.94 -25.02
C SER A 534 -24.41 31.43 -25.25
N MET A 535 -25.01 31.99 -26.32
CA MET A 535 -24.70 33.29 -26.96
C MET A 535 -23.38 33.28 -27.77
N GLY A 536 -23.29 33.91 -28.94
CA GLY A 536 -24.30 34.61 -29.74
C GLY A 536 -23.74 34.97 -31.13
N GLY A 537 -24.59 35.17 -32.14
CA GLY A 537 -24.15 35.32 -33.53
C GLY A 537 -23.54 36.70 -33.86
N GLY A 538 -22.44 36.71 -34.62
CA GLY A 538 -21.79 37.92 -35.15
C GLY A 538 -21.22 37.71 -36.56
N ARG A 539 -21.45 38.66 -37.48
CA ARG A 539 -21.00 38.63 -38.89
C ARG A 539 -19.86 39.63 -39.15
N GLY A 540 -19.00 39.32 -40.11
CA GLY A 540 -17.84 40.13 -40.56
C GLY A 540 -16.54 39.35 -40.30
N GLY A 541 -15.60 39.17 -41.23
CA GLY A 541 -15.18 40.07 -42.32
C GLY A 541 -13.97 40.90 -41.83
N GLY A 542 -12.87 41.06 -42.56
CA GLY A 542 -12.49 40.55 -43.88
C GLY A 542 -11.17 41.19 -44.32
N GLY A 543 -10.36 40.49 -45.12
CA GLY A 543 -8.98 40.87 -45.44
C GLY A 543 -7.96 40.42 -44.39
N GLY A 544 -6.66 40.31 -44.68
CA GLY A 544 -6.00 40.58 -45.96
C GLY A 544 -4.75 41.44 -45.78
N GLY A 545 -3.61 40.84 -45.42
CA GLY A 545 -2.36 41.58 -45.23
C GLY A 545 -1.12 40.68 -45.32
N ARG A 546 -0.28 40.90 -46.33
CA ARG A 546 1.08 40.34 -46.41
C ARG A 546 2.06 41.34 -45.79
N GLY A 547 2.96 40.88 -44.92
CA GLY A 547 4.03 41.72 -44.35
C GLY A 547 5.31 40.92 -44.11
N ARG A 548 6.34 41.17 -44.93
CA ARG A 548 7.74 40.77 -44.62
C ARG A 548 8.42 41.97 -43.95
N GLY A 549 9.21 41.73 -42.91
CA GLY A 549 10.05 42.77 -42.29
C GLY A 549 11.17 42.16 -41.44
N SER A 550 12.42 42.30 -41.87
CA SER A 550 13.60 41.93 -41.09
C SER A 550 14.17 43.17 -40.40
N GLY A 551 14.61 43.05 -39.14
CA GLY A 551 15.20 44.16 -38.40
C GLY A 551 16.19 43.70 -37.32
N ARG A 552 17.50 43.84 -37.59
CA ARG A 552 18.54 43.80 -36.54
C ARG A 552 18.60 45.16 -35.84
N GLY A 553 18.83 45.18 -34.52
CA GLY A 553 18.96 46.44 -33.78
C GLY A 553 19.58 46.30 -32.39
N SER A 554 20.90 46.09 -32.30
CA SER A 554 21.62 46.15 -31.02
C SER A 554 21.96 47.60 -30.65
N LYS A 555 21.79 47.98 -29.38
CA LYS A 555 22.58 49.05 -28.74
C LYS A 555 22.52 48.95 -27.20
N ARG A 556 23.69 48.92 -26.57
CA ARG A 556 23.85 49.16 -25.12
C ARG A 556 23.85 50.67 -24.85
N SER A 557 23.45 51.06 -23.65
CA SER A 557 24.01 52.22 -22.92
C SER A 557 23.81 51.99 -21.43
N ALA A 558 24.73 52.50 -20.61
CA ALA A 558 24.75 52.30 -19.15
C ALA A 558 25.05 53.66 -18.45
N PRO A 559 25.73 53.74 -17.29
CA PRO A 559 25.00 53.95 -16.04
C PRO A 559 25.39 55.24 -15.29
N ARG A 560 24.59 55.57 -14.28
CA ARG A 560 24.90 56.50 -13.18
C ARG A 560 24.02 56.12 -11.98
N SER A 561 24.39 56.26 -10.71
CA SER A 561 25.64 56.42 -9.94
C SER A 561 25.17 56.93 -8.57
N SER A 562 25.55 56.26 -7.49
CA SER A 562 25.38 56.69 -6.07
C SER A 562 26.21 57.99 -5.79
N PRO A 563 26.31 58.58 -4.56
CA PRO A 563 26.27 57.91 -3.24
C PRO A 563 25.73 58.74 -2.01
N GLN A 564 25.87 58.15 -0.80
CA GLN A 564 26.12 58.82 0.51
C GLN A 564 25.01 59.69 1.17
N ASP A 565 24.93 59.86 2.50
CA ASP A 565 25.47 59.11 3.67
C ASP A 565 24.68 59.47 4.97
N SER A 566 24.87 58.71 6.05
CA SER A 566 24.94 59.14 7.47
C SER A 566 23.79 59.87 8.21
N SER A 567 23.14 59.09 9.10
CA SER A 567 23.25 59.24 10.58
C SER A 567 22.15 59.87 11.47
N ARG A 568 22.00 59.26 12.67
CA ARG A 568 21.65 59.81 14.02
C ARG A 568 20.28 60.50 14.30
N GLY A 569 19.60 60.00 15.36
CA GLY A 569 18.53 60.69 16.12
C GLY A 569 17.37 59.75 16.49
N ALA A 570 17.22 59.10 17.65
CA ALA A 570 17.40 59.43 19.08
C ALA A 570 16.12 59.95 19.79
N ARG A 571 15.46 59.02 20.54
CA ARG A 571 14.60 59.21 21.74
C ARG A 571 13.42 60.22 21.72
N LYS A 572 12.20 59.71 21.94
CA LYS A 572 11.40 60.08 23.14
C LYS A 572 10.32 59.06 23.50
N ARG A 573 9.83 59.13 24.74
CA ARG A 573 8.72 58.33 25.31
C ARG A 573 7.39 59.08 25.20
N ALA A 574 6.29 58.33 25.24
CA ALA A 574 5.05 58.74 25.94
C ALA A 574 4.46 57.54 26.71
N ARG A 575 3.56 57.80 27.66
CA ARG A 575 2.81 56.85 28.48
C ARG A 575 1.34 57.32 28.49
N GLY A 576 0.40 56.40 28.70
CA GLY A 576 -1.00 56.70 28.99
C GLY A 576 -1.96 56.03 27.99
N ALA A 577 -3.04 55.38 28.40
CA ALA A 577 -3.52 55.11 29.77
C ALA A 577 -3.50 53.61 30.08
#